data_AF-A0A1C5E9N7-F1
#
_entry.id   AF-A0A1C5E9N7-F1
#
_cell.length_a   1.000
_cell.length_b   1.000
_cell.length_c   1.000
_cell.angle_alpha   90.00
_cell.angle_beta   90.00
_cell.angle_gamma   90.00
#
_symmetry.space_group_name_H-M   'P 1'
#
loop_
_entity.id
_entity.type
_entity.pdbx_description
1 polymer ?
#
loop_
_entity_poly.entity_id
_entity_poly.type
_entity_poly.pdbx_seq_one_letter_code
_entity_poly.pdbx_strand_id
1 'polypeptide(L)'
;MDTDLTEIRPLERHVDTLMRIDVAGGGSLLLAIEAQSKKDPDKRSSWAYYLAHLYAKFRYPCVLLVVCRDKGTAEWAAEPIRIGLDEHPSLVVFPLVLGPHNVPMVTEAARAAEDIPMAVFSAITHSNDHDIAAILEALAEALRATDADAAAVFAEFTEAGLGTTPAREIWRNLMGTGLSHFRGFVAESFRDEGRVEGRVEGRAEDILRILEVRGVAVPDEVRQRISSCTDLAVLDVWFERAVTAATADAVLDGG
;
A
#
# COMPACT_ATOMS: atom_id res chain seq x y z
N MET A 1 -13.76 -21.81 20.56
CA MET A 1 -13.59 -20.68 19.62
C MET A 1 -14.05 -19.46 20.40
N ASP A 2 -13.13 -18.54 20.67
CA ASP A 2 -13.45 -17.27 21.32
C ASP A 2 -14.32 -16.44 20.35
N THR A 3 -15.34 -15.75 20.87
CA THR A 3 -16.16 -14.83 20.08
C THR A 3 -15.50 -13.47 19.92
N ASP A 4 -14.42 -13.23 20.67
CA ASP A 4 -13.59 -12.06 20.53
C ASP A 4 -12.69 -12.19 19.30
N LEU A 5 -13.03 -11.44 18.25
CA LEU A 5 -12.22 -11.31 17.03
C LEU A 5 -11.16 -10.21 17.16
N THR A 6 -10.95 -9.66 18.37
CA THR A 6 -9.97 -8.61 18.62
C THR A 6 -8.56 -9.17 18.44
N GLU A 7 -7.87 -8.75 17.37
CA GLU A 7 -6.44 -9.00 17.20
C GLU A 7 -5.63 -7.97 18.01
N ILE A 8 -4.90 -8.43 19.03
CA ILE A 8 -4.04 -7.60 19.91
C ILE A 8 -2.60 -7.51 19.35
N ARG A 9 -2.30 -8.17 18.24
CA ARG A 9 -1.01 -8.01 17.55
C ARG A 9 -1.09 -6.78 16.64
N PRO A 10 -0.06 -5.91 16.59
CA PRO A 10 0.06 -4.94 15.51
C PRO A 10 0.04 -5.75 14.22
N LEU A 11 -1.08 -5.71 13.49
CA LEU A 11 -1.19 -6.40 12.23
C LEU A 11 -0.44 -5.55 11.20
N GLU A 12 0.89 -5.60 11.25
CA GLU A 12 1.77 -5.08 10.20
C GLU A 12 1.63 -5.97 8.97
N ARG A 13 0.44 -5.93 8.36
CA ARG A 13 0.15 -6.55 7.08
C ARG A 13 -0.17 -5.40 6.14
N HIS A 14 0.90 -4.84 5.59
CA HIS A 14 0.83 -3.74 4.64
C HIS A 14 0.40 -4.29 3.28
N VAL A 15 -0.54 -3.59 2.66
CA VAL A 15 -0.67 -3.63 1.20
C VAL A 15 0.58 -2.96 0.65
N ASP A 16 1.23 -3.53 -0.37
CA ASP A 16 2.43 -2.92 -0.98
C ASP A 16 2.17 -1.47 -1.42
N THR A 17 0.99 -1.19 -1.97
CA THR A 17 0.54 0.18 -2.27
C THR A 17 -0.98 0.30 -2.19
N LEU A 18 -1.49 1.37 -1.57
CA LEU A 18 -2.91 1.69 -1.50
C LEU A 18 -3.16 3.08 -2.11
N MET A 19 -4.08 3.16 -3.07
CA MET A 19 -4.43 4.42 -3.73
C MET A 19 -5.93 4.67 -3.66
N ARG A 20 -6.33 5.93 -3.54
CA ARG A 20 -7.70 6.35 -3.83
C ARG A 20 -7.76 6.83 -5.27
N ILE A 21 -8.68 6.28 -6.06
CA ILE A 21 -8.87 6.66 -7.46
C ILE A 21 -10.25 7.29 -7.61
N ASP A 22 -10.28 8.51 -8.13
CA ASP A 22 -11.52 9.18 -8.51
C ASP A 22 -11.92 8.70 -9.92
N VAL A 23 -13.15 8.23 -10.07
CA VAL A 23 -13.62 7.59 -11.31
C VAL A 23 -14.34 8.62 -12.19
N ALA A 24 -14.15 8.55 -13.51
CA ALA A 24 -14.68 9.52 -14.49
C ALA A 24 -16.22 9.67 -14.52
N GLY A 25 -16.97 8.85 -13.79
CA GLY A 25 -18.42 8.93 -13.61
C GLY A 25 -18.89 9.49 -12.25
N GLY A 26 -17.95 9.96 -11.43
CA GLY A 26 -18.21 10.34 -10.04
C GLY A 26 -18.00 9.20 -9.05
N GLY A 27 -17.59 9.54 -7.84
CA GLY A 27 -17.22 8.59 -6.79
C GLY A 27 -15.74 8.22 -6.81
N SER A 28 -15.32 7.56 -5.73
CA SER A 28 -13.94 7.13 -5.54
C SER A 28 -13.91 5.65 -5.17
N LEU A 29 -12.82 4.96 -5.53
CA LEU A 29 -12.53 3.60 -5.09
C LEU A 29 -11.16 3.54 -4.41
N LEU A 30 -10.96 2.52 -3.58
CA LEU A 30 -9.64 2.16 -3.06
C LEU A 30 -9.06 1.04 -3.92
N LEU A 31 -7.88 1.29 -4.48
CA LEU A 31 -7.10 0.31 -5.22
C LEU A 31 -5.95 -0.17 -4.33
N ALA A 32 -6.04 -1.42 -3.88
CA ALA A 32 -4.97 -2.13 -3.20
C ALA A 32 -4.12 -2.85 -4.24
N ILE A 33 -2.84 -2.52 -4.34
CA ILE A 33 -1.90 -3.10 -5.29
C ILE A 33 -0.90 -3.99 -4.56
N GLU A 34 -0.71 -5.21 -5.05
CA GLU A 34 0.22 -6.21 -4.50
C GLU A 34 1.12 -6.77 -5.59
N ALA A 35 2.43 -6.74 -5.38
CA ALA A 35 3.39 -7.37 -6.28
C ALA A 35 3.62 -8.83 -5.84
N GLN A 36 3.33 -9.78 -6.73
CA GLN A 36 3.48 -11.20 -6.43
C GLN A 36 4.49 -11.87 -7.35
N SER A 37 5.59 -12.35 -6.76
CA SER A 37 6.71 -12.98 -7.48
C SER A 37 6.62 -14.51 -7.57
N LYS A 38 5.83 -15.14 -6.69
CA LYS A 38 5.62 -16.60 -6.64
C LYS A 38 4.27 -16.91 -6.05
N LYS A 39 3.76 -18.11 -6.25
CA LYS A 39 2.53 -18.58 -5.57
C LYS A 39 2.75 -18.61 -4.05
N ASP A 40 1.82 -18.00 -3.32
CA ASP A 40 1.85 -17.94 -1.85
C ASP A 40 0.44 -18.15 -1.28
N PRO A 41 0.09 -19.36 -0.82
CA PRO A 41 -1.24 -19.65 -0.32
C PRO A 41 -1.70 -18.73 0.82
N ASP A 42 -0.78 -18.25 1.67
CA ASP A 42 -1.11 -17.43 2.84
C ASP A 42 -1.51 -16.00 2.44
N LYS A 43 -1.05 -15.54 1.26
CA LYS A 43 -1.43 -14.23 0.72
C LYS A 43 -2.93 -14.15 0.41
N ARG A 44 -3.59 -15.25 0.01
CA ARG A 44 -5.02 -15.23 -0.36
C ARG A 44 -5.92 -14.85 0.82
N SER A 45 -5.63 -15.39 2.01
CA SER A 45 -6.34 -15.01 3.23
C SER A 45 -6.07 -13.55 3.61
N SER A 46 -4.81 -13.10 3.48
CA SER A 46 -4.42 -11.71 3.76
C SER A 46 -5.12 -10.72 2.84
N TRP A 47 -5.18 -11.00 1.54
CA TRP A 47 -5.87 -10.18 0.55
C TRP A 47 -7.37 -10.03 0.83
N ALA A 48 -8.05 -11.12 1.20
CA ALA A 48 -9.46 -11.06 1.58
C ALA A 48 -9.67 -10.22 2.85
N TYR A 49 -8.79 -10.37 3.84
CA TYR A 49 -8.80 -9.55 5.04
C TYR A 49 -8.61 -8.06 4.71
N TYR A 50 -7.63 -7.71 3.85
CA TYR A 50 -7.38 -6.32 3.46
C TYR A 50 -8.62 -5.64 2.90
N LEU A 51 -9.29 -6.28 1.93
CA LEU A 51 -10.49 -5.71 1.33
C LEU A 51 -11.62 -5.56 2.34
N ALA A 52 -11.83 -6.56 3.21
CA ALA A 52 -12.83 -6.48 4.26
C ALA A 52 -12.53 -5.34 5.25
N HIS A 53 -11.28 -5.21 5.67
CA HIS A 53 -10.83 -4.13 6.56
C HIS A 53 -10.97 -2.76 5.92
N LEU A 54 -10.48 -2.58 4.68
CA LEU A 54 -10.56 -1.31 3.95
C LEU A 54 -12.00 -0.87 3.76
N TYR A 55 -12.88 -1.79 3.38
CA TYR A 55 -14.31 -1.50 3.25
C TYR A 55 -14.94 -1.13 4.59
N ALA A 56 -14.63 -1.86 5.66
CA ALA A 56 -15.16 -1.58 6.99
C ALA A 56 -14.73 -0.21 7.51
N LYS A 57 -13.46 0.16 7.28
CA LYS A 57 -12.84 1.42 7.74
C LYS A 57 -13.28 2.63 6.92
N PHE A 58 -13.19 2.55 5.59
CA PHE A 58 -13.31 3.72 4.73
C PHE A 58 -14.62 3.79 3.94
N ARG A 59 -15.39 2.70 3.88
CA ARG A 59 -16.68 2.63 3.17
C ARG A 59 -16.61 2.98 1.68
N TYR A 60 -15.43 2.89 1.05
CA TYR A 60 -15.26 2.95 -0.39
C TYR A 60 -15.30 1.55 -1.02
N PRO A 61 -15.78 1.43 -2.28
CA PRO A 61 -15.53 0.24 -3.09
C PRO A 61 -14.02 -0.07 -3.10
N CYS A 62 -13.65 -1.33 -2.86
CA CYS A 62 -12.25 -1.75 -2.80
C CYS A 62 -11.95 -2.72 -3.94
N VAL A 63 -10.85 -2.50 -4.65
CA VAL A 63 -10.36 -3.33 -5.75
C VAL A 63 -8.96 -3.81 -5.39
N LEU A 64 -8.71 -5.12 -5.56
CA LEU A 64 -7.38 -5.69 -5.45
C LEU A 64 -6.78 -5.85 -6.84
N LEU A 65 -5.61 -5.28 -7.05
CA LEU A 65 -4.77 -5.45 -8.23
C LEU A 65 -3.51 -6.24 -7.84
N VAL A 66 -3.32 -7.41 -8.43
CA VAL A 66 -2.12 -8.21 -8.23
C VAL A 66 -1.26 -8.12 -9.49
N VAL A 67 -0.01 -7.68 -9.33
CA VAL A 67 0.96 -7.56 -10.42
C VAL A 67 1.96 -8.70 -10.32
N CYS A 68 2.01 -9.54 -11.35
CA CYS A 68 2.80 -10.76 -11.41
C CYS A 68 3.85 -10.69 -12.51
N ARG A 69 5.00 -11.33 -12.28
CA ARG A 69 6.14 -11.33 -13.22
C ARG A 69 6.22 -12.57 -14.10
N ASP A 70 5.34 -13.54 -13.87
CA ASP A 70 5.24 -14.76 -14.65
C ASP A 70 3.78 -15.18 -14.78
N LYS A 71 3.50 -15.91 -15.87
CA LYS A 71 2.14 -16.35 -16.19
C LYS A 71 1.57 -17.31 -15.14
N GLY A 72 2.37 -18.22 -14.59
CA GLY A 72 1.91 -19.23 -13.65
C GLY A 72 1.47 -18.64 -12.31
N THR A 73 2.18 -17.61 -11.82
CA THR A 73 1.78 -16.85 -10.63
C THR A 73 0.55 -16.00 -10.92
N ALA A 74 0.46 -15.39 -12.10
CA ALA A 74 -0.70 -14.59 -12.50
C ALA A 74 -2.00 -15.42 -12.58
N GLU A 75 -1.95 -16.58 -13.23
CA GLU A 75 -3.10 -17.49 -13.32
C GLU A 75 -3.56 -17.96 -11.93
N TRP A 76 -2.63 -18.29 -11.04
CA TRP A 76 -2.94 -18.66 -9.66
C TRP A 76 -3.55 -17.50 -8.87
N ALA A 77 -3.04 -16.28 -9.04
CA ALA A 77 -3.56 -15.10 -8.36
C ALA A 77 -4.96 -14.71 -8.87
N ALA A 78 -5.30 -15.02 -10.12
CA ALA A 78 -6.58 -14.68 -10.74
C ALA A 78 -7.74 -15.58 -10.29
N GLU A 79 -7.44 -16.72 -9.67
CA GLU A 79 -8.46 -17.61 -9.14
C GLU A 79 -9.27 -16.92 -8.01
N PRO A 80 -10.62 -16.94 -8.08
CA PRO A 80 -11.44 -16.31 -7.05
C PRO A 80 -11.19 -16.90 -5.66
N ILE A 81 -11.06 -16.05 -4.66
CA ILE A 81 -10.85 -16.45 -3.27
C ILE A 81 -12.23 -16.57 -2.62
N ARG A 82 -12.61 -17.79 -2.23
CA ARG A 82 -13.91 -18.08 -1.61
C ARG A 82 -13.73 -18.38 -0.14
N ILE A 83 -14.49 -17.68 0.70
CA ILE A 83 -14.58 -17.93 2.14
C ILE A 83 -16.04 -18.22 2.46
N GLY A 84 -16.32 -19.40 3.01
CA GLY A 84 -17.67 -19.89 3.28
C GLY A 84 -17.86 -21.32 2.76
N LEU A 85 -19.12 -21.75 2.63
CA LEU A 85 -19.47 -23.06 2.09
C LEU A 85 -19.42 -23.03 0.56
N ASP A 86 -19.15 -24.16 -0.08
CA ASP A 86 -19.01 -24.26 -1.54
C ASP A 86 -20.26 -23.78 -2.30
N GLU A 87 -21.44 -24.15 -1.82
CA GLU A 87 -22.74 -23.76 -2.40
C GLU A 87 -23.27 -22.43 -1.84
N HIS A 88 -22.62 -21.87 -0.82
CA HIS A 88 -23.04 -20.63 -0.16
C HIS A 88 -21.83 -19.84 0.37
N PRO A 89 -21.08 -19.16 -0.52
CA PRO A 89 -19.92 -18.39 -0.11
C PRO A 89 -20.35 -17.13 0.67
N SER A 90 -19.69 -16.87 1.79
CA SER A 90 -19.92 -15.68 2.63
C SER A 90 -19.15 -14.47 2.14
N LEU A 91 -17.98 -14.69 1.53
CA LEU A 91 -17.16 -13.66 0.90
C LEU A 91 -16.46 -14.26 -0.32
N VAL A 92 -16.52 -13.54 -1.45
CA VAL A 92 -15.75 -13.88 -2.64
C VAL A 92 -14.94 -12.66 -3.07
N VAL A 93 -13.64 -12.84 -3.23
CA VAL A 93 -12.75 -11.82 -3.79
C VAL A 93 -12.37 -12.22 -5.21
N PHE A 94 -12.47 -11.24 -6.11
CA PHE A 94 -12.05 -11.35 -7.50
C PHE A 94 -10.87 -10.40 -7.74
N PRO A 95 -9.62 -10.89 -7.65
CA PRO A 95 -8.46 -10.07 -7.92
C PRO A 95 -8.43 -9.65 -9.40
N LEU A 96 -8.13 -8.39 -9.69
CA LEU A 96 -7.64 -7.98 -11.00
C LEU A 96 -6.17 -8.37 -11.06
N VAL A 97 -5.75 -9.04 -12.13
CA VAL A 97 -4.38 -9.55 -12.22
C VAL A 97 -3.72 -9.10 -13.51
N LEU A 98 -2.53 -8.54 -13.36
CA LEU A 98 -1.64 -8.18 -14.44
C LEU A 98 -0.45 -9.13 -14.46
N GLY A 99 -0.11 -9.64 -15.63
CA GLY A 99 1.08 -10.44 -15.84
C GLY A 99 1.57 -10.35 -17.29
N PRO A 100 2.74 -10.93 -17.60
CA PRO A 100 3.37 -10.76 -18.92
C PRO A 100 2.56 -11.33 -20.09
N HIS A 101 1.48 -12.08 -19.83
CA HIS A 101 0.60 -12.65 -20.85
C HIS A 101 -0.59 -11.75 -21.20
N ASN A 102 -0.91 -10.75 -20.38
CA ASN A 102 -2.05 -9.84 -20.58
C ASN A 102 -1.69 -8.35 -20.52
N VAL A 103 -0.45 -8.02 -20.14
CA VAL A 103 0.11 -6.67 -20.27
C VAL A 103 0.93 -6.61 -21.56
N PRO A 104 0.79 -5.55 -22.37
CA PRO A 104 1.61 -5.37 -23.56
C PRO A 104 3.01 -4.87 -23.20
N MET A 105 4.02 -5.30 -23.94
CA MET A 105 5.35 -4.68 -23.88
C MET A 105 5.29 -3.27 -24.49
N VAL A 106 5.61 -2.25 -23.68
CA VAL A 106 5.68 -0.86 -24.12
C VAL A 106 7.15 -0.46 -24.31
N THR A 107 7.65 -0.60 -25.55
CA THR A 107 9.05 -0.31 -25.92
C THR A 107 9.22 1.01 -26.69
N GLU A 108 8.12 1.72 -26.97
CA GLU A 108 8.13 2.99 -27.69
C GLU A 108 7.79 4.14 -26.73
N ALA A 109 8.63 5.17 -26.65
CA ALA A 109 8.42 6.32 -25.76
C ALA A 109 7.10 7.06 -26.04
N ALA A 110 6.70 7.18 -27.31
CA ALA A 110 5.44 7.82 -27.68
C ALA A 110 4.23 7.07 -27.09
N ARG A 111 4.23 5.74 -27.19
CA ARG A 111 3.19 4.89 -26.56
C ARG A 111 3.22 4.95 -25.04
N ALA A 112 4.42 5.00 -24.46
CA ALA A 112 4.56 5.15 -23.01
C ALA A 112 4.01 6.49 -22.50
N ALA A 113 4.15 7.56 -23.29
CA ALA A 113 3.61 8.89 -22.96
C ALA A 113 2.08 8.97 -23.09
N GLU A 114 1.46 8.15 -23.94
CA GLU A 114 -0.01 8.05 -24.06
C GLU A 114 -0.65 7.44 -22.81
N ASP A 115 0.03 6.46 -22.18
CA ASP A 115 -0.45 5.78 -20.97
C ASP A 115 0.72 5.36 -20.06
N ILE A 116 1.17 6.31 -19.23
CA ILE A 116 2.26 6.10 -18.28
C ILE A 116 1.93 4.99 -17.26
N PRO A 117 0.74 4.94 -16.65
CA PRO A 117 0.36 3.81 -15.78
C PRO A 117 0.53 2.45 -16.45
N MET A 118 0.11 2.30 -17.72
CA MET A 118 0.31 1.05 -18.45
C MET A 118 1.79 0.77 -18.74
N ALA A 119 2.58 1.79 -19.09
CA ALA A 119 4.03 1.63 -19.29
C ALA A 119 4.76 1.18 -17.99
N VAL A 120 4.31 1.68 -16.84
CA VAL A 120 4.78 1.24 -15.51
C VAL A 120 4.42 -0.23 -15.26
N PHE A 121 3.18 -0.63 -15.50
CA PHE A 121 2.80 -2.05 -15.37
C PHE A 121 3.54 -2.95 -16.36
N SER A 122 3.80 -2.48 -17.58
CA SER A 122 4.65 -3.17 -18.56
C SER A 122 6.05 -3.40 -18.00
N ALA A 123 6.70 -2.38 -17.44
CA ALA A 123 8.03 -2.51 -16.84
C ALA A 123 8.06 -3.53 -15.69
N ILE A 124 7.05 -3.53 -14.81
CA ILE A 124 6.99 -4.43 -13.66
C ILE A 124 6.73 -5.88 -14.10
N THR A 125 5.72 -6.10 -14.96
CA THR A 125 5.30 -7.45 -15.37
C THR A 125 6.31 -8.13 -16.29
N HIS A 126 7.00 -7.37 -17.13
CA HIS A 126 8.06 -7.84 -18.03
C HIS A 126 9.48 -7.72 -17.43
N SER A 127 9.61 -7.53 -16.13
CA SER A 127 10.92 -7.29 -15.47
C SER A 127 11.95 -8.43 -15.62
N ASN A 128 11.52 -9.62 -16.03
CA ASN A 128 12.39 -10.77 -16.31
C ASN A 128 12.58 -11.03 -17.82
N ASP A 129 11.94 -10.26 -18.70
CA ASP A 129 12.03 -10.44 -20.15
C ASP A 129 13.30 -9.82 -20.71
N HIS A 130 13.79 -10.39 -21.81
CA HIS A 130 14.97 -9.90 -22.53
C HIS A 130 14.84 -8.45 -23.03
N ASP A 131 13.62 -7.99 -23.31
CA ASP A 131 13.33 -6.64 -23.80
C ASP A 131 13.18 -5.58 -22.69
N ILE A 132 13.39 -5.95 -21.41
CA ILE A 132 13.17 -5.05 -20.28
C ILE A 132 13.94 -3.73 -20.37
N ALA A 133 15.15 -3.74 -20.95
CA ALA A 133 15.93 -2.52 -21.13
C ALA A 133 15.18 -1.51 -22.03
N ALA A 134 14.64 -1.96 -23.17
CA ALA A 134 13.88 -1.12 -24.08
C ALA A 134 12.59 -0.59 -23.44
N ILE A 135 11.92 -1.41 -22.62
CA ILE A 135 10.71 -0.99 -21.88
C ILE A 135 11.05 0.12 -20.87
N LEU A 136 12.12 -0.05 -20.09
CA LEU A 136 12.54 0.94 -19.10
C LEU A 136 13.03 2.23 -19.76
N GLU A 137 13.72 2.15 -20.90
CA GLU A 137 14.14 3.32 -21.68
C GLU A 137 12.95 4.12 -22.21
N ALA A 138 11.94 3.44 -22.77
CA ALA A 138 10.71 4.06 -23.24
C ALA A 138 9.96 4.77 -22.11
N LEU A 139 9.83 4.11 -20.95
CA LEU A 139 9.21 4.70 -19.77
C LEU A 139 10.00 5.90 -19.25
N ALA A 140 11.34 5.80 -19.16
CA ALA A 140 12.17 6.89 -18.68
C ALA A 140 12.07 8.14 -19.59
N GLU A 141 11.96 7.96 -20.91
CA GLU A 141 11.71 9.05 -21.85
C GLU A 141 10.32 9.66 -21.68
N ALA A 142 9.27 8.84 -21.52
CA ALA A 142 7.92 9.34 -21.27
C ALA A 142 7.83 10.16 -19.97
N LEU A 143 8.50 9.72 -18.91
CA LEU A 143 8.54 10.46 -17.64
C LEU A 143 9.26 11.81 -17.76
N ARG A 144 10.27 11.94 -18.63
CA ARG A 144 10.95 13.24 -18.90
C ARG A 144 10.02 14.28 -19.52
N ALA A 145 9.01 13.85 -20.26
CA ALA A 145 8.03 14.73 -20.90
C ALA A 145 6.83 15.08 -19.98
N THR A 146 6.80 14.53 -18.77
CA THR A 146 5.71 14.69 -17.80
C THR A 146 6.07 15.71 -16.73
N ASP A 147 5.06 16.24 -16.03
CA ASP A 147 5.25 17.06 -14.83
C ASP A 147 6.14 16.36 -13.79
N ALA A 148 6.99 17.14 -13.11
CA ALA A 148 8.00 16.62 -12.21
C ALA A 148 7.43 15.90 -10.98
N ASP A 149 6.24 16.29 -10.52
CA ASP A 149 5.65 15.68 -9.34
C ASP A 149 5.03 14.34 -9.72
N ALA A 150 4.32 14.31 -10.85
CA ALA A 150 3.74 13.07 -11.38
C ALA A 150 4.81 12.04 -11.79
N ALA A 151 5.88 12.47 -12.45
CA ALA A 151 6.95 11.56 -12.84
C ALA A 151 7.74 11.00 -11.65
N ALA A 152 7.85 11.74 -10.53
CA ALA A 152 8.45 11.25 -9.29
C ALA A 152 7.69 10.04 -8.74
N VAL A 153 6.35 10.14 -8.69
CA VAL A 153 5.47 9.07 -8.21
C VAL A 153 5.62 7.82 -9.05
N PHE A 154 5.52 7.95 -10.38
CA PHE A 154 5.63 6.79 -11.27
C PHE A 154 7.02 6.18 -11.25
N ALA A 155 8.08 6.98 -11.06
CA ALA A 155 9.43 6.46 -10.96
C ALA A 155 9.68 5.67 -9.67
N GLU A 156 9.15 6.13 -8.54
CA GLU A 156 9.20 5.40 -7.27
C GLU A 156 8.38 4.12 -7.34
N PHE A 157 7.16 4.19 -7.87
CA PHE A 157 6.31 3.01 -8.03
C PHE A 157 6.97 1.97 -8.95
N THR A 158 7.60 2.41 -10.03
CA THR A 158 8.39 1.52 -10.90
C THR A 158 9.54 0.89 -10.13
N GLU A 159 10.33 1.67 -9.38
CA GLU A 159 11.45 1.11 -8.59
C GLU A 159 10.97 0.08 -7.56
N ALA A 160 9.88 0.38 -6.84
CA ALA A 160 9.28 -0.51 -5.86
C ALA A 160 8.78 -1.82 -6.52
N GLY A 161 8.05 -1.70 -7.63
CA GLY A 161 7.51 -2.82 -8.38
C GLY A 161 8.57 -3.72 -9.01
N LEU A 162 9.71 -3.17 -9.42
CA LEU A 162 10.87 -3.94 -9.90
C LEU A 162 11.53 -4.76 -8.77
N GLY A 163 11.34 -4.39 -7.51
CA GLY A 163 11.75 -5.16 -6.33
C GLY A 163 13.25 -5.51 -6.30
N THR A 164 13.60 -6.79 -6.37
CA THR A 164 14.99 -7.29 -6.39
C THR A 164 15.45 -7.77 -7.75
N THR A 165 14.72 -7.46 -8.83
CA THR A 165 15.11 -7.87 -10.19
C THR A 165 16.34 -7.08 -10.67
N PRO A 166 17.15 -7.64 -11.58
CA PRO A 166 18.25 -6.92 -12.23
C PRO A 166 17.78 -5.64 -12.95
N ALA A 167 16.54 -5.63 -13.44
CA ALA A 167 15.90 -4.49 -14.08
C ALA A 167 15.88 -3.23 -13.19
N ARG A 168 15.86 -3.39 -11.86
CA ARG A 168 15.92 -2.27 -10.92
C ARG A 168 17.23 -1.47 -11.04
N GLU A 169 18.35 -2.12 -11.33
CA GLU A 169 19.63 -1.44 -11.51
C GLU A 169 19.64 -0.63 -12.82
N ILE A 170 19.09 -1.19 -13.90
CA ILE A 170 18.89 -0.49 -15.17
C ILE A 170 18.05 0.77 -14.92
N TRP A 171 16.94 0.62 -14.19
CA TRP A 171 16.07 1.74 -13.84
C TRP A 171 16.79 2.84 -13.08
N ARG A 172 17.56 2.50 -12.03
CA ARG A 172 18.33 3.46 -11.25
C ARG A 172 19.36 4.22 -12.09
N ASN A 173 20.00 3.55 -13.05
CA ASN A 173 20.95 4.19 -13.96
C ASN A 173 20.25 5.20 -14.89
N LEU A 174 19.08 4.84 -15.43
CA LEU A 174 18.28 5.74 -16.26
C LEU A 174 17.80 6.98 -15.48
N MET A 175 17.34 6.78 -14.24
CA MET A 175 16.92 7.90 -13.37
C MET A 175 18.11 8.77 -12.95
N GLY A 176 19.28 8.17 -12.71
CA GLY A 176 20.49 8.88 -12.32
C GLY A 176 21.13 9.73 -13.43
N THR A 177 20.90 9.39 -14.69
CA THR A 177 21.53 10.04 -15.86
C THR A 177 20.68 11.13 -16.51
N GLY A 178 19.35 11.12 -16.32
CA GLY A 178 18.44 12.08 -16.97
C GLY A 178 17.51 12.88 -16.05
N LEU A 179 17.45 12.58 -14.74
CA LEU A 179 16.40 13.07 -13.83
C LEU A 179 16.95 13.52 -12.46
N SER A 180 18.15 14.11 -12.42
CA SER A 180 18.76 14.64 -11.18
C SER A 180 17.89 15.66 -10.44
N HIS A 181 16.91 16.28 -11.11
CA HIS A 181 15.93 17.19 -10.51
C HIS A 181 14.91 16.48 -9.59
N PHE A 182 14.61 15.20 -9.84
CA PHE A 182 13.60 14.42 -9.11
C PHE A 182 14.07 13.93 -7.74
N ARG A 183 15.39 13.85 -7.51
CA ARG A 183 15.97 13.38 -6.23
C ARG A 183 15.59 14.26 -5.03
N GLY A 184 15.28 15.54 -5.25
CA GLY A 184 14.85 16.45 -4.19
C GLY A 184 13.40 16.24 -3.76
N PHE A 185 12.49 15.92 -4.70
CA PHE A 185 11.05 15.87 -4.46
C PHE A 185 10.57 14.51 -3.91
N VAL A 186 11.21 13.41 -4.33
CA VAL A 186 10.94 12.03 -3.86
C VAL A 186 11.22 11.86 -2.35
N ALA A 187 12.02 12.75 -1.75
CA ALA A 187 12.32 12.72 -0.33
C ALA A 187 11.28 13.46 0.55
N GLU A 188 10.61 14.50 0.03
CA GLU A 188 9.76 15.41 0.81
C GLU A 188 8.25 15.22 0.58
N SER A 189 7.80 14.80 -0.61
CA SER A 189 6.38 14.97 -0.98
C SER A 189 5.45 13.78 -0.72
N PHE A 190 5.98 12.60 -0.38
CA PHE A 190 5.16 11.38 -0.18
C PHE A 190 5.41 10.63 1.14
N ARG A 191 6.21 11.20 2.05
CA ARG A 191 6.51 10.58 3.36
C ARG A 191 5.69 11.11 4.53
N ASP A 192 5.26 12.36 4.54
CA ASP A 192 4.83 12.98 5.81
C ASP A 192 3.32 13.17 5.99
N GLU A 193 2.51 13.63 5.03
CA GLU A 193 1.14 14.04 5.38
C GLU A 193 0.14 12.87 5.53
N GLY A 194 -0.01 12.00 4.52
CA GLY A 194 -1.03 10.92 4.58
C GLY A 194 -0.67 9.71 5.44
N ARG A 195 0.63 9.50 5.74
CA ARG A 195 1.14 8.33 6.47
C ARG A 195 1.37 8.62 7.95
N VAL A 196 1.72 9.86 8.30
CA VAL A 196 1.91 10.27 9.70
C VAL A 196 0.58 10.68 10.31
N GLU A 197 -0.25 11.50 9.66
CA GLU A 197 -1.55 11.91 10.24
C GLU A 197 -2.45 10.70 10.51
N GLY A 198 -2.62 9.79 9.55
CA GLY A 198 -3.42 8.58 9.74
C GLY A 198 -2.84 7.57 10.74
N ARG A 199 -1.53 7.65 11.03
CA ARG A 199 -0.86 6.82 12.04
C ARG A 199 -0.90 7.46 13.42
N VAL A 200 -0.80 8.78 13.48
CA VAL A 200 -0.94 9.60 14.69
C VAL A 200 -2.36 9.53 15.21
N GLU A 201 -3.36 9.78 14.37
CA GLU A 201 -4.78 9.68 14.72
C GLU A 201 -5.13 8.26 15.16
N GLY A 202 -4.73 7.25 14.38
CA GLY A 202 -4.95 5.85 14.73
C GLY A 202 -4.29 5.44 16.05
N ARG A 203 -3.08 5.96 16.34
CA ARG A 203 -2.35 5.62 17.57
C ARG A 203 -2.95 6.29 18.80
N ALA A 204 -3.42 7.53 18.67
CA ALA A 204 -4.16 8.22 19.73
C ALA A 204 -5.48 7.49 20.05
N GLU A 205 -6.22 7.05 19.02
CA GLU A 205 -7.43 6.24 19.18
C GLU A 205 -7.15 4.90 19.87
N ASP A 206 -6.07 4.20 19.50
CA ASP A 206 -5.67 2.93 20.11
C ASP A 206 -5.38 3.07 21.61
N ILE A 207 -4.65 4.12 22.02
CA ILE A 207 -4.36 4.41 23.43
C ILE A 207 -5.67 4.61 24.22
N LEU A 208 -6.58 5.43 23.71
CA LEU A 208 -7.85 5.71 24.37
C LEU A 208 -8.72 4.45 24.48
N ARG A 209 -8.73 3.62 23.43
CA ARG A 209 -9.45 2.34 23.42
C ARG A 209 -8.89 1.35 24.44
N ILE A 210 -7.56 1.24 24.57
CA ILE A 210 -6.94 0.37 25.58
C ILE A 210 -7.32 0.81 26.99
N LEU A 211 -7.30 2.12 27.28
CA LEU A 211 -7.70 2.64 28.59
C LEU A 211 -9.17 2.39 28.89
N GLU A 212 -10.05 2.55 27.90
CA GLU A 212 -11.47 2.24 28.01
C GLU A 212 -11.71 0.75 28.28
N VAL A 213 -11.08 -0.14 27.51
CA VAL A 213 -11.18 -1.61 27.69
C VAL A 213 -10.69 -2.03 29.08
N ARG A 214 -9.65 -1.36 29.60
CA ARG A 214 -9.12 -1.62 30.95
C ARG A 214 -9.92 -0.97 32.07
N GLY A 215 -10.98 -0.22 31.75
CA GLY A 215 -11.78 0.51 32.73
C GLY A 215 -11.01 1.62 33.45
N VAL A 216 -9.93 2.12 32.85
CA VAL A 216 -9.16 3.24 33.38
C VAL A 216 -9.88 4.52 33.02
N ALA A 217 -10.29 5.29 34.02
CA ALA A 217 -10.92 6.59 33.79
C ALA A 217 -9.94 7.53 33.08
N VAL A 218 -10.37 8.08 31.94
CA VAL A 218 -9.60 9.07 31.16
C VAL A 218 -10.30 10.43 31.29
N PRO A 219 -9.77 11.34 32.12
CA PRO A 219 -10.26 12.72 32.18
C PRO A 219 -10.17 13.40 30.81
N ASP A 220 -11.07 14.35 30.55
CA ASP A 220 -11.14 15.05 29.26
C ASP A 220 -9.83 15.75 28.88
N GLU A 221 -9.10 16.28 29.87
CA GLU A 221 -7.79 16.89 29.67
C GLU A 221 -6.74 15.90 29.14
N VAL A 222 -6.76 14.66 29.65
CA VAL A 222 -5.85 13.58 29.20
C VAL A 222 -6.27 13.08 27.82
N ARG A 223 -7.57 12.95 27.58
CA ARG A 223 -8.12 12.60 26.26
C ARG A 223 -7.73 13.62 25.20
N GLN A 224 -7.86 14.91 25.51
CA GLN A 224 -7.50 15.99 24.59
C GLN A 224 -5.99 16.00 24.32
N ARG A 225 -5.17 15.72 25.33
CA ARG A 225 -3.71 15.67 25.19
C ARG A 225 -3.23 14.48 24.36
N ILE A 226 -3.88 13.32 24.47
CA ILE A 226 -3.59 12.15 23.63
C ILE A 226 -4.03 12.40 22.19
N SER A 227 -5.25 12.91 21.97
CA SER A 227 -5.81 13.14 20.63
C SER A 227 -5.18 14.30 19.85
N SER A 228 -4.56 15.26 20.53
CA SER A 228 -3.85 16.38 19.90
C SER A 228 -2.34 16.17 19.77
N CYS A 229 -1.81 15.05 20.25
CA CYS A 229 -0.39 14.75 20.13
C CYS A 229 -0.08 14.33 18.69
N THR A 230 0.84 15.04 18.03
CA THR A 230 1.29 14.75 16.66
C THR A 230 2.63 14.04 16.59
N ASP A 231 3.23 13.73 17.74
CA ASP A 231 4.53 13.03 17.82
C ASP A 231 4.29 11.53 17.98
N LEU A 232 4.57 10.79 16.91
CA LEU A 232 4.37 9.35 16.86
C LEU A 232 5.26 8.58 17.84
N ALA A 233 6.49 9.04 18.10
CA ALA A 233 7.39 8.37 19.04
C ALA A 233 6.87 8.50 20.48
N VAL A 234 6.28 9.65 20.80
CA VAL A 234 5.59 9.87 22.07
C VAL A 234 4.35 8.99 22.18
N LEU A 235 3.54 8.92 21.12
CA LEU A 235 2.36 8.05 21.07
C LEU A 235 2.71 6.56 21.18
N ASP A 236 3.85 6.12 20.63
CA ASP A 236 4.31 4.73 20.77
C ASP A 236 4.67 4.38 22.21
N VAL A 237 5.37 5.27 22.92
CA VAL A 237 5.67 5.10 24.35
C VAL A 237 4.38 5.07 25.17
N TRP A 238 3.43 5.95 24.86
CA TRP A 238 2.14 5.97 25.54
C TRP A 238 1.32 4.72 25.25
N PHE A 239 1.36 4.19 24.04
CA PHE A 239 0.69 2.93 23.69
C PHE A 239 1.21 1.75 24.51
N GLU A 240 2.54 1.59 24.63
CA GLU A 240 3.13 0.52 25.44
C GLU A 240 2.73 0.63 26.91
N ARG A 241 2.68 1.85 27.44
CA ARG A 241 2.27 2.12 28.82
C ARG A 241 0.78 1.92 29.04
N ALA A 242 -0.06 2.25 28.07
CA ALA A 242 -1.51 2.09 28.15
C ALA A 242 -1.92 0.64 28.42
N VAL A 243 -1.08 -0.34 28.07
CA VAL A 243 -1.31 -1.77 28.36
C VAL A 243 -1.22 -2.09 29.86
N THR A 244 -0.37 -1.38 30.63
CA THR A 244 -0.03 -1.76 32.02
C THR A 244 -0.30 -0.67 33.06
N ALA A 245 -0.33 0.61 32.68
CA ALA A 245 -0.49 1.75 33.58
C ALA A 245 -1.78 1.65 34.40
N ALA A 246 -1.73 1.96 35.70
CA ALA A 246 -2.91 1.89 36.57
C ALA A 246 -3.85 3.10 36.41
N THR A 247 -3.34 4.20 35.86
CA THR A 247 -4.07 5.46 35.65
C THR A 247 -3.74 6.05 34.29
N ALA A 248 -4.61 6.92 33.77
CA ALA A 248 -4.39 7.62 32.51
C ALA A 248 -3.19 8.59 32.58
N ASP A 249 -2.93 9.20 33.74
CA ASP A 249 -1.76 10.07 33.95
C ASP A 249 -0.44 9.29 33.87
N ALA A 250 -0.40 8.07 34.41
CA ALA A 250 0.79 7.21 34.36
C ALA A 250 1.15 6.74 32.94
N VAL A 251 0.25 6.90 31.97
CA VAL A 251 0.56 6.73 30.54
C VAL A 251 1.42 7.89 30.04
N LEU A 252 1.12 9.11 30.48
CA LEU A 252 1.73 10.35 30.02
C LEU A 252 3.04 10.71 30.72
N ASP A 253 3.33 10.14 31.90
CA ASP A 253 4.48 10.52 32.72
C ASP A 253 5.84 10.15 32.10
N GLY A 254 6.64 11.15 31.73
CA GLY A 254 7.99 10.97 31.20
C GLY A 254 8.93 10.35 32.25
N GLY A 255 9.63 9.29 31.88
CA GLY A 255 10.85 8.85 32.57
C GLY A 255 12.05 9.50 31.89
#